data_AF-A0A351QWD3-F1
#
_entry.id   AF-A0A351QWD3-F1
#
_cell.length_a   1.000
_cell.length_b   1.000
_cell.length_c   1.000
_cell.angle_alpha   90.00
_cell.angle_beta   90.00
_cell.angle_gamma   90.00
#
_symmetry.space_group_name_H-M   'P 1'
#
loop_
_entity.id
_entity.type
_entity.pdbx_description
1 polymer ?
#
loop_
_entity_poly.entity_id
_entity_poly.type
_entity_poly.pdbx_seq_one_letter_code
_entity_poly.pdbx_strand_id
1 'polypeptide(L)' 'MNIGIDLLWVKPGKSGGIESYIRNLIEGFLIYGKDDYKYILFVSKDNASTFEKYTKNKAFKLEICNVFSENVG' A
#
# COMPACT_ATOMS: atom_id res chain seq x y z
N MET A 1 -12.55 3.97 -11.85
CA MET A 1 -13.04 3.67 -10.48
C MET A 1 -11.98 4.02 -9.44
N ASN A 2 -12.35 4.50 -8.24
CA ASN A 2 -11.40 4.71 -7.13
C ASN A 2 -11.42 3.50 -6.18
N ILE A 3 -10.24 3.00 -5.79
CA ILE A 3 -10.06 1.84 -4.93
C ILE A 3 -9.13 2.22 -3.78
N GLY A 4 -9.64 2.18 -2.56
CA GLY A 4 -8.84 2.38 -1.35
C GLY A 4 -8.28 1.06 -0.84
N ILE A 5 -7.00 1.03 -0.48
CA ILE A 5 -6.32 -0.14 0.10
C ILE A 5 -5.75 0.28 1.46
N ASP A 6 -6.26 -0.34 2.52
CA ASP A 6 -5.76 -0.14 3.87
C ASP A 6 -4.48 -0.95 4.09
N LEU A 7 -3.38 -0.23 4.34
CA LEU A 7 -2.07 -0.77 4.66
C LEU A 7 -1.57 -0.28 6.02
N LEU A 8 -2.44 0.33 6.85
CA LEU A 8 -2.05 0.90 8.15
C LEU A 8 -1.55 -0.17 9.12
N TRP A 9 -1.99 -1.42 8.94
CA TRP A 9 -1.63 -2.58 9.74
C TRP A 9 -0.30 -3.23 9.32
N VAL A 10 0.27 -2.87 8.17
CA VAL A 10 1.50 -3.50 7.65
C VAL A 10 2.69 -3.04 8.49
N LYS A 11 3.31 -3.98 9.20
CA LYS A 11 4.52 -3.78 10.01
C LYS A 11 5.75 -4.37 9.28
N PRO A 12 6.52 -3.55 8.54
CA PRO A 12 7.61 -4.05 7.71
C PRO A 12 8.63 -4.85 8.52
N GLY A 13 9.01 -6.03 8.03
CA GLY A 13 10.00 -6.89 8.69
C GLY A 13 9.53 -7.58 9.98
N LYS A 14 8.25 -7.45 10.36
CA LYS A 14 7.67 -8.17 11.51
C LYS A 14 6.88 -9.42 11.11
N SER A 15 6.15 -9.37 10.00
CA SER A 15 5.33 -10.49 9.50
C SER A 15 5.51 -10.69 8.00
N GLY A 16 6.54 -11.45 7.63
CA GLY A 16 6.95 -11.63 6.24
C GLY A 16 5.87 -12.25 5.33
N GLY A 17 5.05 -13.16 5.87
CA GLY A 17 3.98 -13.80 5.10
C GLY A 17 2.90 -12.81 4.67
N ILE A 18 2.40 -12.01 5.62
CA ILE A 18 1.35 -11.03 5.34
C ILE A 18 1.90 -9.88 4.48
N GLU A 19 3.15 -9.48 4.74
CA GLU A 19 3.85 -8.47 3.93
C GLU A 19 4.01 -8.94 2.47
N SER A 20 4.44 -10.18 2.25
CA SER A 20 4.58 -10.73 0.90
C SER A 20 3.24 -10.83 0.19
N TYR A 21 2.19 -11.26 0.90
CA TYR A 21 0.83 -11.34 0.36
C TYR A 21 0.34 -9.99 -0.18
N ILE A 22 0.38 -8.94 0.65
CA ILE A 22 -0.18 -7.64 0.25
C ILE A 22 0.67 -6.97 -0.84
N ARG A 23 2.00 -7.12 -0.80
CA ARG A 23 2.88 -6.61 -1.84
C ARG A 23 2.62 -7.29 -3.18
N ASN A 24 2.50 -8.62 -3.20
CA ASN A 24 2.18 -9.36 -4.43
C ASN A 24 0.82 -8.96 -5.02
N LEU A 25 -0.17 -8.69 -4.17
CA LEU A 25 -1.47 -8.20 -4.63
C LEU A 25 -1.36 -6.81 -5.30
N ILE A 26 -0.60 -5.89 -4.70
CA ILE A 26 -0.37 -4.56 -5.26
C ILE A 26 0.45 -4.64 -6.57
N GLU A 27 1.47 -5.51 -6.65
CA GLU A 27 2.19 -5.77 -7.90
C GLU A 27 1.23 -6.33 -8.98
N GLY A 28 0.30 -7.21 -8.61
CA GLY A 28 -0.73 -7.70 -9.52
C GLY A 28 -1.61 -6.56 -10.07
N PHE A 29 -2.02 -5.61 -9.22
CA PHE A 29 -2.76 -4.43 -9.68
C PHE A 29 -1.93 -3.52 -10.58
N LEU A 30 -0.63 -3.44 -10.35
CA LEU A 30 0.27 -2.67 -11.20
C LEU A 30 0.37 -3.27 -12.62
N ILE A 31 0.37 -4.60 -12.74
CA ILE A 31 0.54 -5.31 -14.01
C ILE A 31 -0.80 -5.46 -14.76
N TYR A 32 -1.87 -5.76 -14.04
CA TYR A 32 -3.16 -6.16 -14.63
C TYR A 32 -4.31 -5.17 -14.36
N GLY A 33 -4.04 -4.08 -13.66
CA GLY A 33 -5.02 -3.03 -13.40
C GLY A 33 -5.52 -2.38 -14.68
N LYS A 34 -6.79 -1.96 -14.67
CA LYS A 34 -7.38 -1.22 -15.79
C LYS A 34 -6.95 0.24 -15.76
N ASP A 35 -6.82 0.85 -16.94
CA ASP A 35 -6.37 2.25 -17.08
C ASP A 35 -7.28 3.27 -16.38
N ASP A 36 -8.57 2.94 -16.18
CA ASP A 36 -9.53 3.81 -15.52
C ASP A 36 -9.54 3.65 -13.98
N TYR A 37 -8.73 2.74 -13.43
CA TYR A 37 -8.66 2.50 -11.99
C TYR A 37 -7.64 3.44 -11.34
N LYS A 38 -7.98 3.92 -10.15
CA LYS A 38 -7.12 4.75 -9.31
C LYS A 38 -7.02 4.11 -7.93
N TYR A 39 -5.83 3.71 -7.55
CA TYR A 39 -5.52 3.03 -6.30
C TYR A 39 -4.97 4.04 -5.29
N ILE A 40 -5.58 4.10 -4.11
CA ILE A 40 -5.17 4.95 -3.00
C ILE A 40 -4.66 4.02 -1.90
N LEU A 41 -3.36 4.09 -1.63
CA LEU A 41 -2.67 3.31 -0.61
C LEU A 41 -2.66 4.10 0.69
N PHE A 42 -3.49 3.71 1.66
CA PHE A 42 -3.49 4.31 2.99
C PHE A 42 -2.38 3.71 3.82
N VAL A 43 -1.34 4.49 4.07
CA VAL A 43 -0.09 4.05 4.71
C VAL A 43 0.14 4.81 6.00
N SER A 44 0.82 4.18 6.95
CA SER A 44 1.21 4.81 8.21
C SER A 44 2.54 5.55 8.05
N LYS A 45 2.87 6.43 9.01
CA LYS A 45 4.12 7.22 8.98
C LYS A 45 5.38 6.37 8.89
N ASP A 46 5.38 5.24 9.58
CA ASP A 46 6.48 4.30 9.73
C ASP A 46 6.56 3.23 8.63
N ASN A 47 5.53 3.07 7.79
CA ASN A 47 5.57 2.11 6.69
C ASN A 47 5.52 2.73 5.28
N ALA A 48 5.18 4.03 5.19
CA ALA A 48 4.99 4.76 3.94
C ALA A 48 6.17 4.61 2.96
N SER A 49 7.40 4.75 3.46
CA SER A 49 8.63 4.66 2.65
C SER A 49 8.73 3.34 1.88
N THR A 50 8.20 2.24 2.43
CA THR A 50 8.23 0.92 1.80
C THR A 50 7.24 0.76 0.65
N PHE A 51 6.29 1.69 0.49
CA PHE A 51 5.27 1.70 -0.56
C PHE A 51 5.48 2.81 -1.59
N GLU A 52 6.42 3.74 -1.38
CA GLU A 52 6.69 4.87 -2.29
C GLU A 52 6.96 4.43 -3.74
N LYS A 53 7.58 3.27 -3.92
CA LYS A 53 7.88 2.71 -5.25
C LYS A 53 6.66 2.58 -6.15
N TYR A 54 5.46 2.41 -5.59
CA TYR A 54 4.21 2.27 -6.34
C TYR A 54 3.74 3.59 -6.95
N THR A 55 4.13 4.74 -6.41
CA THR A 55 3.78 6.07 -6.96
C THR A 55 4.40 6.37 -8.32
N LYS A 56 5.39 5.56 -8.75
CA LYS A 56 5.95 5.63 -10.11
C LYS A 56 4.90 5.39 -11.18
N ASN A 57 3.82 4.68 -10.86
CA ASN A 57 2.66 4.56 -11.73
C ASN A 57 1.59 5.59 -11.34
N LYS A 58 1.16 6.39 -12.32
CA LYS A 58 0.13 7.44 -12.17
C LYS A 58 -1.23 6.95 -11.64
N ALA A 59 -1.52 5.66 -11.75
CA ALA A 59 -2.73 5.04 -11.21
C ALA A 59 -2.68 4.91 -9.68
N PHE A 60 -1.50 5.00 -9.06
CA PHE A 60 -1.31 4.84 -7.62
C PHE A 60 -1.00 6.18 -6.95
N LYS A 61 -1.65 6.40 -5.80
CA LYS A 61 -1.37 7.49 -4.88
C LYS A 61 -1.12 6.92 -3.49
N LEU A 62 -0.15 7.47 -2.76
CA LEU A 62 -0.01 7.27 -1.32
C LEU A 62 -0.80 8.33 -0.56
N GLU A 63 -1.56 7.88 0.45
CA GLU A 63 -2.18 8.74 1.46
C GLU A 63 -1.57 8.40 2.81
N ILE A 64 -0.69 9.26 3.31
CA ILE A 64 0.02 9.04 4.58
C ILE A 64 -0.90 9.48 5.71
N CYS A 65 -1.42 8.51 6.45
CA CYS A 65 -2.25 8.76 7.62
C CYS A 65 -1.38 9.08 8.84
N ASN A 66 -1.90 9.95 9.72
CA ASN A 66 -1.21 10.37 10.95
C ASN A 66 -1.25 9.29 12.06
N VAL A 67 -0.77 8.09 11.74
CA VAL A 67 -0.72 6.92 12.63
C VAL A 67 0.60 6.18 12.42
N PHE A 68 0.94 5.31 13.39
CA PHE A 68 2.07 4.38 13.31
C PHE A 68 1.53 2.96 13.28
N SER A 69 2.01 2.14 12.35
CA SER A 69 1.59 0.75 12.17
C SER A 69 1.83 -0.08 13.42
N GLU A 70 2.89 0.22 14.19
CA GLU A 70 3.17 -0.43 15.47
C GLU A 70 2.03 -0.28 16.49
N ASN A 71 1.25 0.80 16.39
CA ASN A 71 0.12 1.09 17.27
C ASN A 71 -1.23 0.58 16.73
N VAL A 72 -1.23 -0.10 15.58
CA VAL A 72 -2.44 -0.71 14.99
C VAL A 72 -2.51 -2.18 15.43
N GLY A 73 -3.64 -2.54 16.05
CA GLY A 73 -3.93 -3.87 16.60
C GLY A 73 -4.39 -4.87 15.55
#